data_AF-A0A834IBY6-F1
#
_entry.id   AF-A0A834IBY6-F1
#
_cell.length_a   1.000
_cell.length_b   1.000
_cell.length_c   1.000
_cell.angle_alpha   90.00
_cell.angle_beta   90.00
_cell.angle_gamma   90.00
#
_symmetry.space_group_name_H-M   'P 1'
#
loop_
_entity.id
_entity.type
_entity.pdbx_description
1 polymer ?
#
loop_
_entity_poly.entity_id
_entity_poly.type
_entity_poly.pdbx_seq_one_letter_code
_entity_poly.pdbx_strand_id
1 'polypeptide(L)'
;MPHYFNHSHTELSTIPVSLMTKLVAHPDLFVIQTEYSIYVMLKYWMYLIHHKDDKETNISNVNEYFCSRSDKTPYLYCTEGRGFIPVFQGLRLQNLISHLLDVLLITRDNIIPKSWLNPVILQQWRNVLRVNQNEDKGPHDISDDQFLKDCLRCGRVIKSKDRHVWRWTGFHFGIDLLMISDESKLSIKRNQRAESENVLLSFQPTRHVAIRVTVVRLNEQKQIIYSKQSDVQKINMSKGGEVQIMTLDKDLEYPIFISANIMYSCPETV
;
A
#
# COMPACT_ATOMS: atom_id res chain seq x y z
N MET A 1 4.74 13.58 -8.28
CA MET A 1 4.66 12.09 -8.32
C MET A 1 4.54 11.68 -9.78
N PRO A 2 5.32 10.71 -10.29
CA PRO A 2 5.12 10.24 -11.66
C PRO A 2 3.78 9.51 -11.74
N HIS A 3 2.92 9.96 -12.64
CA HIS A 3 1.58 9.41 -12.87
C HIS A 3 1.70 7.97 -13.40
N TYR A 4 1.10 7.01 -12.70
CA TYR A 4 0.98 5.61 -13.16
C TYR A 4 -0.37 5.33 -13.85
N PHE A 5 -1.18 6.37 -14.08
CA PHE A 5 -2.44 6.28 -14.82
C PHE A 5 -2.18 6.52 -16.31
N ASN A 6 -1.97 5.45 -17.07
CA ASN A 6 -1.65 5.49 -18.51
C ASN A 6 -2.88 5.26 -19.43
N HIS A 7 -4.11 5.30 -18.91
CA HIS A 7 -5.34 5.14 -19.71
C HIS A 7 -6.33 6.27 -19.48
N SER A 8 -7.28 6.39 -20.42
CA SER A 8 -8.37 7.37 -20.37
C SER A 8 -9.08 7.34 -19.01
N HIS A 9 -8.95 8.44 -18.27
CA HIS A 9 -9.56 8.67 -16.97
C HIS A 9 -11.08 8.40 -16.94
N THR A 10 -11.75 8.43 -18.11
CA THR A 10 -13.19 8.23 -18.26
C THR A 10 -13.66 6.82 -17.88
N GLU A 11 -12.87 5.76 -18.10
CA GLU A 11 -13.28 4.37 -17.81
C GLU A 11 -13.50 4.16 -16.30
N LEU A 12 -12.73 4.85 -15.47
CA LEU A 12 -12.83 4.73 -14.01
C LEU A 12 -14.22 5.15 -13.52
N SER A 13 -14.81 6.18 -14.13
CA SER A 13 -16.16 6.68 -13.80
C SER A 13 -17.29 5.67 -14.06
N THR A 14 -17.02 4.64 -14.86
CA THR A 14 -17.99 3.58 -15.20
C THR A 14 -18.10 2.51 -14.11
N ILE A 15 -17.13 2.44 -13.20
CA ILE A 15 -17.10 1.44 -12.13
C ILE A 15 -18.14 1.81 -11.08
N PRO A 16 -19.17 0.96 -10.83
CA PRO A 16 -20.18 1.25 -9.83
C PRO A 16 -19.60 1.14 -8.41
N VAL A 17 -20.19 1.90 -7.48
CA VAL A 17 -19.78 1.94 -6.07
C VAL A 17 -19.69 0.54 -5.47
N SER A 18 -20.68 -0.33 -5.74
CA SER A 18 -20.72 -1.70 -5.22
C SER A 18 -19.55 -2.57 -5.66
N LEU A 19 -19.08 -2.41 -6.90
CA LEU A 19 -17.90 -3.12 -7.41
C LEU A 19 -16.63 -2.53 -6.80
N MET A 20 -16.52 -1.20 -6.73
CA MET A 20 -15.37 -0.54 -6.11
C MET A 20 -15.21 -0.93 -4.63
N THR A 21 -16.31 -1.04 -3.88
CA THR A 21 -16.30 -1.54 -2.50
C THR A 21 -15.66 -2.93 -2.40
N LYS A 22 -16.05 -3.86 -3.27
CA LYS A 22 -15.48 -5.22 -3.29
C LYS A 22 -14.00 -5.20 -3.69
N LEU A 23 -13.63 -4.40 -4.69
CA LEU A 23 -12.26 -4.30 -5.18
C LEU A 23 -11.31 -3.76 -4.10
N VAL A 24 -11.66 -2.65 -3.45
CA VAL A 24 -10.81 -2.01 -2.44
C VAL A 24 -10.61 -2.90 -1.22
N ALA A 25 -11.66 -3.63 -0.80
CA ALA A 25 -11.60 -4.55 0.33
C ALA A 25 -10.85 -5.86 0.01
N HIS A 26 -10.64 -6.20 -1.27
CA HIS A 26 -10.06 -7.48 -1.65
C HIS A 26 -8.58 -7.60 -1.24
N PRO A 27 -8.16 -8.68 -0.56
CA PRO A 27 -6.78 -8.87 -0.12
C PRO A 27 -5.79 -9.00 -1.28
N ASP A 28 -6.24 -9.57 -2.39
CA ASP A 28 -5.42 -9.75 -3.62
C ASP A 28 -5.49 -8.57 -4.60
N LEU A 29 -6.00 -7.41 -4.17
CA LEU A 29 -5.94 -6.20 -5.00
C LEU A 29 -4.47 -5.85 -5.30
N PHE A 30 -4.13 -5.78 -6.58
CA PHE A 30 -2.80 -5.35 -7.02
C PHE A 30 -2.67 -3.83 -6.88
N VAL A 31 -1.79 -3.40 -5.98
CA VAL A 31 -1.51 -1.99 -5.71
C VAL A 31 -0.13 -1.65 -6.22
N ILE A 32 -0.03 -0.69 -7.15
CA ILE A 32 1.27 -0.21 -7.63
C ILE A 32 1.69 0.99 -6.77
N GLN A 33 2.93 0.97 -6.29
CA GLN A 33 3.48 1.81 -5.23
C GLN A 33 3.00 1.41 -3.84
N THR A 34 1.97 2.04 -3.26
CA THR A 34 1.55 1.81 -1.87
C THR A 34 0.04 2.01 -1.71
N GLU A 35 -0.49 1.66 -0.55
CA GLU A 35 -1.90 1.87 -0.17
C GLU A 35 -2.38 3.31 -0.45
N TYR A 36 -1.50 4.31 -0.29
CA TYR A 36 -1.80 5.73 -0.56
C TYR A 36 -2.25 5.98 -2.00
N SER A 37 -1.72 5.22 -2.97
CA SER A 37 -2.13 5.31 -4.37
C SER A 37 -3.60 4.91 -4.56
N ILE A 38 -4.15 4.03 -3.73
CA ILE A 38 -5.58 3.70 -3.74
C ILE A 38 -6.38 4.91 -3.29
N TYR A 39 -5.99 5.58 -2.20
CA TYR A 39 -6.68 6.77 -1.73
C TYR A 39 -6.74 7.87 -2.81
N VAL A 40 -5.61 8.14 -3.46
CA VAL A 40 -5.55 9.11 -4.57
C VAL A 40 -6.46 8.70 -5.73
N MET A 41 -6.45 7.41 -6.09
CA MET A 41 -7.32 6.86 -7.13
C MET A 41 -8.80 7.02 -6.78
N LEU A 42 -9.20 6.68 -5.55
CA LEU A 42 -10.58 6.78 -5.09
C LEU A 42 -11.05 8.22 -5.02
N LYS A 43 -10.19 9.14 -4.58
CA LYS A 43 -10.47 10.57 -4.61
C LYS A 43 -10.77 11.05 -6.03
N TYR A 44 -9.96 10.62 -6.99
CA TYR A 44 -10.13 10.94 -8.40
C TYR A 44 -11.40 10.30 -9.00
N TRP A 45 -11.63 9.01 -8.74
CA TRP A 45 -12.83 8.27 -9.13
C TRP A 45 -14.12 8.91 -8.60
N MET A 46 -14.14 9.26 -7.33
CA MET A 46 -15.29 9.90 -6.66
C MET A 46 -15.61 11.25 -7.30
N TYR A 47 -14.59 12.05 -7.63
CA TYR A 47 -14.77 13.31 -8.35
C TYR A 47 -15.41 13.08 -9.74
N LEU A 48 -14.89 12.12 -10.50
CA LEU A 48 -15.38 11.80 -11.85
C LEU A 48 -16.83 11.31 -11.87
N ILE A 49 -17.30 10.64 -10.82
CA ILE A 49 -18.70 10.19 -10.74
C ILE A 49 -19.66 11.37 -10.77
N HIS A 50 -19.28 12.51 -10.19
CA HIS A 50 -20.08 13.73 -10.16
C HIS A 50 -19.81 14.68 -11.33
N HIS A 51 -18.63 14.59 -11.97
CA HIS A 51 -18.18 15.48 -13.04
C HIS A 51 -17.89 14.72 -14.34
N LYS A 52 -18.83 13.87 -14.79
CA LYS A 52 -18.64 12.96 -15.93
C LYS A 52 -18.37 13.66 -17.27
N ASP A 53 -18.78 14.91 -17.41
CA ASP A 53 -18.67 15.69 -18.66
C ASP A 53 -17.37 16.49 -18.76
N ASP A 54 -16.53 16.44 -17.72
CA ASP A 54 -15.32 17.26 -17.62
C ASP A 54 -14.16 16.62 -18.41
N LYS A 55 -13.92 17.13 -19.62
CA LYS A 55 -13.00 16.52 -20.61
C LYS A 55 -11.52 16.68 -20.26
N GLU A 56 -11.17 17.57 -19.34
CA GLU A 56 -9.78 17.91 -18.96
C GLU A 56 -9.54 17.79 -17.44
N THR A 57 -10.18 16.83 -16.77
CA THR A 57 -9.93 16.60 -15.34
C THR A 57 -8.50 16.12 -15.09
N ASN A 58 -7.67 16.98 -14.50
CA ASN A 58 -6.35 16.62 -13.99
C ASN A 58 -6.37 16.47 -12.46
N ILE A 59 -5.29 15.90 -11.89
CA ILE A 59 -5.22 15.66 -10.44
C ILE A 59 -5.21 16.94 -9.60
N SER A 60 -4.70 18.05 -10.16
CA SER A 60 -4.66 19.34 -9.47
C SER A 60 -6.07 19.90 -9.30
N ASN A 61 -6.91 19.82 -10.33
CA ASN A 61 -8.32 20.23 -10.27
C ASN A 61 -9.07 19.44 -9.19
N VAL A 62 -8.86 18.12 -9.13
CA VAL A 62 -9.46 17.26 -8.10
C VAL A 62 -8.99 17.65 -6.70
N ASN A 63 -7.69 17.90 -6.53
CA ASN A 63 -7.14 18.33 -5.24
C ASN A 63 -7.73 19.68 -4.81
N GLU A 64 -7.80 20.64 -5.71
CA GLU A 64 -8.37 21.97 -5.47
C GLU A 64 -9.85 21.87 -5.11
N TYR A 65 -10.63 21.05 -5.82
CA TYR A 65 -12.04 20.84 -5.53
C TYR A 65 -12.27 20.41 -4.06
N PHE A 66 -11.55 19.39 -3.59
CA PHE A 66 -11.72 18.93 -2.21
C PHE A 66 -11.11 19.88 -1.16
N CYS A 67 -9.96 20.49 -1.46
CA CYS A 67 -9.29 21.40 -0.51
C CYS A 67 -9.98 22.77 -0.38
N SER A 68 -10.71 23.23 -1.39
CA SER A 68 -11.40 24.53 -1.39
C SER A 68 -12.78 24.50 -0.72
N ARG A 69 -13.24 23.33 -0.28
CA ARG A 69 -14.53 23.19 0.42
C ARG A 69 -14.50 24.00 1.71
N SER A 70 -15.44 24.93 1.84
CA SER A 70 -15.65 25.73 3.05
C SER A 70 -16.35 24.94 4.17
N ASP A 71 -16.93 23.78 3.83
CA ASP A 71 -17.59 22.89 4.77
C ASP A 71 -16.61 22.35 5.82
N LYS A 72 -16.98 22.50 7.09
CA LYS A 72 -16.28 21.83 8.19
C LYS A 72 -16.55 20.32 8.21
N THR A 73 -17.63 19.87 7.56
CA THR A 73 -18.05 18.46 7.53
C THR A 73 -17.21 17.67 6.52
N PRO A 74 -16.61 16.53 6.92
CA PRO A 74 -15.89 15.65 6.01
C PRO A 74 -16.76 15.22 4.83
N TYR A 75 -16.18 15.13 3.61
CA TYR A 75 -16.96 14.86 2.38
C TYR A 75 -17.83 13.60 2.50
N LEU A 76 -17.29 12.52 3.06
CA LEU A 76 -18.02 11.25 3.21
C LEU A 76 -19.27 11.35 4.09
N TYR A 77 -19.41 12.41 4.91
CA TYR A 77 -20.60 12.64 5.72
C TYR A 77 -21.57 13.67 5.10
N CYS A 78 -21.21 14.27 3.98
CA CYS A 78 -22.12 15.10 3.21
C CYS A 78 -23.11 14.25 2.40
N THR A 79 -24.21 14.86 1.97
CA THR A 79 -25.27 14.19 1.20
C THR A 79 -24.75 13.54 -0.09
N GLU A 80 -23.81 14.20 -0.77
CA GLU A 80 -23.18 13.72 -2.00
C GLU A 80 -22.17 12.59 -1.72
N GLY A 81 -21.41 12.70 -0.63
CA GLY A 81 -20.32 11.78 -0.33
C GLY A 81 -20.73 10.49 0.40
N ARG A 82 -21.91 10.47 1.06
CA ARG A 82 -22.35 9.33 1.90
C ARG A 82 -22.40 7.99 1.14
N GLY A 83 -22.67 8.03 -0.16
CA GLY A 83 -22.72 6.84 -1.01
C GLY A 83 -21.38 6.12 -1.11
N PHE A 84 -20.25 6.83 -0.92
CA PHE A 84 -18.91 6.28 -1.05
C PHE A 84 -18.34 5.72 0.25
N ILE A 85 -19.03 5.90 1.39
CA ILE A 85 -18.60 5.40 2.70
C ILE A 85 -18.14 3.93 2.64
N PRO A 86 -18.90 2.98 2.05
CA PRO A 86 -18.50 1.57 2.02
C PRO A 86 -17.19 1.32 1.27
N VAL A 87 -16.88 2.15 0.27
CA VAL A 87 -15.63 2.04 -0.51
C VAL A 87 -14.44 2.47 0.34
N PHE A 88 -14.54 3.62 1.01
CA PHE A 88 -13.45 4.14 1.84
C PHE A 88 -13.27 3.33 3.13
N GLN A 89 -14.29 2.61 3.61
CA GLN A 89 -14.15 1.64 4.70
C GLN A 89 -13.29 0.43 4.33
N GLY A 90 -13.14 0.11 3.04
CA GLY A 90 -12.24 -0.94 2.58
C GLY A 90 -10.75 -0.55 2.60
N LEU A 91 -10.43 0.73 2.81
CA LEU A 91 -9.04 1.19 2.89
C LEU A 91 -8.38 0.73 4.18
N ARG A 92 -7.12 0.31 4.08
CA ARG A 92 -6.31 -0.03 5.26
C ARG A 92 -5.69 1.24 5.82
N LEU A 93 -6.46 2.00 6.58
CA LEU A 93 -6.06 3.34 7.08
C LEU A 93 -4.69 3.32 7.77
N GLN A 94 -4.36 2.24 8.50
CA GLN A 94 -3.06 2.06 9.13
C GLN A 94 -1.88 2.11 8.16
N ASN A 95 -2.09 1.65 6.93
CA ASN A 95 -1.10 1.61 5.86
C ASN A 95 -1.11 2.88 4.99
N LEU A 96 -2.13 3.73 5.13
CA LEU A 96 -2.18 5.06 4.49
C LEU A 96 -1.38 6.11 5.28
N ILE A 97 -1.31 5.98 6.60
CA ILE A 97 -0.70 6.98 7.48
C ILE A 97 0.76 6.67 7.81
N SER A 98 1.46 5.95 6.93
CA SER A 98 2.86 5.56 7.14
C SER A 98 3.87 6.68 6.86
N HIS A 99 3.43 7.81 6.30
CA HIS A 99 4.26 9.00 6.02
C HIS A 99 3.57 10.28 6.47
N LEU A 100 4.35 11.23 7.00
CA LEU A 100 3.82 12.52 7.46
C LEU A 100 3.11 13.29 6.34
N LEU A 101 3.69 13.31 5.14
CA LEU A 101 3.10 14.03 4.01
C LEU A 101 1.72 13.46 3.64
N ASP A 102 1.58 12.13 3.66
CA ASP A 102 0.31 11.46 3.37
C ASP A 102 -0.75 11.81 4.42
N VAL A 103 -0.38 11.83 5.71
CA VAL A 103 -1.26 12.26 6.81
C VAL A 103 -1.73 13.70 6.62
N LEU A 104 -0.82 14.62 6.27
CA LEU A 104 -1.15 16.02 6.03
C LEU A 104 -2.09 16.19 4.84
N LEU A 105 -1.84 15.47 3.74
CA LEU A 105 -2.66 15.52 2.54
C LEU A 105 -4.07 14.95 2.77
N ILE A 106 -4.18 13.77 3.41
CA ILE A 106 -5.47 13.16 3.75
C ILE A 106 -6.27 14.08 4.69
N THR A 107 -5.61 14.68 5.68
CA THR A 107 -6.26 15.60 6.63
C THR A 107 -6.72 16.88 5.93
N ARG A 108 -5.91 17.43 5.01
CA ARG A 108 -6.22 18.64 4.26
C ARG A 108 -7.37 18.44 3.28
N ASP A 109 -7.44 17.29 2.61
CA ASP A 109 -8.52 16.96 1.69
C ASP A 109 -9.90 16.94 2.39
N ASN A 110 -9.94 16.72 3.71
CA ASN A 110 -11.16 16.64 4.53
C ASN A 110 -12.23 15.71 3.94
N ILE A 111 -11.80 14.61 3.32
CA ILE A 111 -12.69 13.57 2.76
C ILE A 111 -13.03 12.55 3.86
N ILE A 112 -11.99 11.96 4.46
CA ILE A 112 -12.11 10.95 5.51
C ILE A 112 -12.34 11.65 6.86
N PRO A 113 -13.38 11.27 7.62
CA PRO A 113 -13.63 11.84 8.94
C PRO A 113 -12.47 11.63 9.92
N LYS A 114 -12.15 12.67 10.70
CA LYS A 114 -11.16 12.57 11.79
C LYS A 114 -11.50 11.49 12.82
N SER A 115 -12.77 11.17 13.02
CA SER A 115 -13.21 10.08 13.90
C SER A 115 -12.76 8.70 13.41
N TRP A 116 -12.46 8.52 12.12
CA TRP A 116 -11.86 7.29 11.59
C TRP A 116 -10.35 7.31 11.71
N LEU A 117 -9.71 8.46 11.45
CA LEU A 117 -8.25 8.59 11.46
C LEU A 117 -7.66 8.61 12.87
N ASN A 118 -8.26 9.34 13.82
CA ASN A 118 -7.70 9.54 15.16
C ASN A 118 -7.46 8.23 15.93
N PRO A 119 -8.41 7.26 15.96
CA PRO A 119 -8.15 5.97 16.58
C PRO A 119 -6.97 5.24 15.97
N VAL A 120 -6.83 5.30 14.64
CA VAL A 120 -5.73 4.65 13.90
C VAL A 120 -4.40 5.34 14.18
N ILE A 121 -4.37 6.66 14.27
CA ILE A 121 -3.16 7.43 14.65
C ILE A 121 -2.72 7.06 16.07
N LEU A 122 -3.65 7.02 17.02
CA LEU A 122 -3.37 6.59 18.40
C LEU A 122 -2.83 5.16 18.42
N GLN A 123 -3.43 4.27 17.62
CA GLN A 123 -2.98 2.89 17.46
C GLN A 123 -1.55 2.80 16.91
N GLN A 124 -1.22 3.58 15.88
CA GLN A 124 0.13 3.61 15.33
C GLN A 124 1.15 4.12 16.36
N TRP A 125 0.77 5.12 17.17
CA TRP A 125 1.63 5.58 18.26
C TRP A 125 1.88 4.49 19.31
N ARG A 126 0.84 3.74 19.71
CA ARG A 126 1.01 2.57 20.61
C ARG A 126 1.94 1.52 20.01
N ASN A 127 1.78 1.21 18.72
CA ASN A 127 2.66 0.28 18.03
C ASN A 127 4.12 0.77 18.02
N VAL A 128 4.36 2.08 17.85
CA VAL A 128 5.71 2.66 17.99
C VAL A 128 6.29 2.39 19.37
N LEU A 129 5.50 2.62 20.43
CA LEU A 129 5.94 2.39 21.81
C LEU A 129 6.25 0.90 22.08
N ARG A 130 5.34 -0.01 21.70
CA ARG A 130 5.52 -1.46 21.84
C ARG A 130 6.78 -1.95 21.13
N VAL A 131 7.02 -1.45 19.92
CA VAL A 131 8.22 -1.77 19.15
C VAL A 131 9.48 -1.23 19.84
N ASN A 132 9.46 0.01 20.32
CA ASN A 132 10.60 0.64 20.96
C ASN A 132 10.96 -0.07 22.28
N GLN A 133 9.95 -0.45 23.06
CA GLN A 133 10.08 -1.21 24.31
C GLN A 133 10.38 -2.70 24.08
N ASN A 134 10.55 -3.13 22.82
CA ASN A 134 10.87 -4.51 22.44
C ASN A 134 9.79 -5.54 22.83
N GLU A 135 8.55 -5.09 23.05
CA GLU A 135 7.38 -5.93 23.28
C GLU A 135 6.84 -6.51 21.96
N ASP A 136 6.93 -5.75 20.87
CA ASP A 136 6.62 -6.22 19.52
C ASP A 136 7.90 -6.45 18.71
N LYS A 137 8.12 -7.72 18.33
CA LYS A 137 9.23 -8.16 17.48
C LYS A 137 8.81 -8.41 16.03
N GLY A 138 7.54 -8.17 15.70
CA GLY A 138 6.91 -8.43 14.41
C GLY A 138 6.12 -9.74 14.35
N PRO A 139 5.41 -9.97 13.24
CA PRO A 139 4.49 -11.10 13.08
C PRO A 139 5.23 -12.43 12.95
N HIS A 140 5.27 -13.20 14.04
CA HIS A 140 5.82 -14.56 14.05
C HIS A 140 4.73 -15.64 14.17
N ASP A 141 3.64 -15.33 14.89
CA ASP A 141 2.51 -16.23 15.11
C ASP A 141 1.20 -15.53 14.76
N ILE A 142 1.00 -15.30 13.45
CA ILE A 142 -0.22 -14.70 12.91
C ILE A 142 -0.83 -15.63 11.86
N SER A 143 -2.15 -15.77 11.87
CA SER A 143 -2.86 -16.51 10.84
C SER A 143 -2.78 -15.79 9.49
N ASP A 144 -2.87 -16.57 8.41
CA ASP A 144 -2.82 -16.03 7.06
C ASP A 144 -4.02 -15.11 6.79
N ASP A 145 -5.21 -15.42 7.33
CA ASP A 145 -6.39 -14.56 7.21
C ASP A 145 -6.19 -13.18 7.85
N GLN A 146 -5.63 -13.14 9.06
CA GLN A 146 -5.36 -11.87 9.75
C GLN A 146 -4.26 -11.09 9.03
N PHE A 147 -3.23 -11.79 8.54
CA PHE A 147 -2.19 -11.19 7.70
C PHE A 147 -2.79 -10.54 6.44
N LEU A 148 -3.63 -11.26 5.71
CA LEU A 148 -4.24 -10.78 4.47
C LEU A 148 -5.18 -9.60 4.70
N LYS A 149 -5.81 -9.51 5.87
CA LYS A 149 -6.67 -8.39 6.28
C LYS A 149 -5.88 -7.10 6.50
N ASP A 150 -4.76 -7.18 7.21
CA ASP A 150 -4.09 -5.98 7.76
C ASP A 150 -2.79 -5.58 7.06
N CYS A 151 -2.19 -6.46 6.25
CA CYS A 151 -0.90 -6.19 5.60
C CYS A 151 -0.92 -4.93 4.73
N LEU A 152 0.24 -4.29 4.60
CA LEU A 152 0.48 -3.29 3.57
C LEU A 152 0.38 -3.95 2.20
N ARG A 153 -0.35 -3.33 1.29
CA ARG A 153 -0.35 -3.68 -0.13
C ARG A 153 0.54 -2.72 -0.89
N CYS A 154 1.52 -3.26 -1.58
CA CYS A 154 2.44 -2.49 -2.40
C CYS A 154 2.86 -3.29 -3.63
N GLY A 155 3.46 -2.62 -4.59
CA GLY A 155 3.75 -3.28 -5.86
C GLY A 155 4.57 -2.44 -6.79
N ARG A 156 5.07 -3.09 -7.84
CA ARG A 156 5.95 -2.48 -8.83
C ARG A 156 5.83 -3.21 -10.16
N VAL A 157 5.94 -2.47 -11.25
CA VAL A 157 6.09 -3.03 -12.59
C VAL A 157 7.58 -3.13 -12.91
N ILE A 158 8.03 -4.32 -13.28
CA ILE A 158 9.38 -4.55 -13.78
C ILE A 158 9.31 -4.67 -15.30
N LYS A 159 10.05 -3.82 -16.00
CA LYS A 159 9.97 -3.69 -17.47
C LYS A 159 10.94 -4.61 -18.23
N SER A 160 12.03 -5.01 -17.59
CA SER A 160 13.10 -5.80 -18.19
C SER A 160 13.66 -6.81 -17.19
N LYS A 161 14.32 -7.83 -17.72
CA LYS A 161 14.93 -8.94 -16.95
C LYS A 161 16.17 -8.54 -16.14
N ASP A 162 16.67 -7.32 -16.33
CA ASP A 162 17.84 -6.80 -15.62
C ASP A 162 17.65 -6.86 -14.10
N ARG A 163 18.76 -6.74 -13.36
CA ARG A 163 18.68 -6.66 -11.90
C ARG A 163 18.01 -5.37 -11.46
N HIS A 164 16.90 -5.48 -10.71
CA HIS A 164 16.20 -4.36 -10.09
C HIS A 164 16.35 -4.40 -8.58
N VAL A 165 16.71 -3.26 -7.98
CA VAL A 165 16.73 -3.07 -6.54
C VAL A 165 15.85 -1.88 -6.19
N TRP A 166 14.88 -2.09 -5.31
CA TRP A 166 13.99 -1.02 -4.88
C TRP A 166 13.53 -1.18 -3.44
N ARG A 167 12.83 -0.18 -2.96
CA ARG A 167 12.14 -0.19 -1.67
C ARG A 167 10.84 0.57 -1.80
N TRP A 168 9.86 0.17 -1.01
CA TRP A 168 8.72 1.03 -0.69
C TRP A 168 9.09 1.80 0.56
N THR A 169 9.06 3.12 0.48
CA THR A 169 9.37 3.97 1.63
C THR A 169 8.17 4.03 2.56
N GLY A 170 8.43 4.20 3.86
CA GLY A 170 7.42 4.25 4.92
C GLY A 170 8.11 4.36 6.26
N PHE A 171 7.37 4.75 7.30
CA PHE A 171 7.89 4.67 8.67
C PHE A 171 8.31 3.24 9.01
N HIS A 172 7.47 2.24 8.67
CA HIS A 172 7.68 0.79 8.85
C HIS A 172 8.35 0.42 10.19
N PHE A 173 8.09 1.20 11.24
CA PHE A 173 8.70 1.06 12.57
C PHE A 173 10.24 1.04 12.57
N GLY A 174 10.87 1.72 11.61
CA GLY A 174 12.32 1.83 11.47
C GLY A 174 12.99 0.66 10.76
N ILE A 175 12.25 -0.28 10.15
CA ILE A 175 12.85 -1.32 9.30
C ILE A 175 12.94 -0.83 7.84
N ASP A 176 14.14 -0.89 7.28
CA ASP A 176 14.41 -0.54 5.88
C ASP A 176 14.55 -1.82 5.06
N LEU A 177 13.54 -2.15 4.24
CA LEU A 177 13.53 -3.35 3.41
C LEU A 177 13.77 -3.01 1.93
N LEU A 178 14.71 -3.73 1.34
CA LEU A 178 15.02 -3.73 -0.08
C LEU A 178 14.41 -4.97 -0.73
N MET A 179 13.64 -4.78 -1.79
CA MET A 179 13.32 -5.85 -2.71
C MET A 179 14.36 -5.90 -3.81
N ILE A 180 14.77 -7.11 -4.15
CA ILE A 180 15.78 -7.39 -5.16
C ILE A 180 15.20 -8.41 -6.11
N SER A 181 15.02 -8.01 -7.37
CA SER A 181 14.72 -8.93 -8.46
C SER A 181 15.99 -9.10 -9.28
N ASP A 182 16.37 -10.34 -9.50
CA ASP A 182 17.46 -10.76 -10.37
C ASP A 182 16.90 -11.75 -11.40
N GLU A 183 17.70 -12.20 -12.37
CA GLU A 183 17.19 -12.96 -13.53
C GLU A 183 16.30 -14.17 -13.21
N SER A 184 16.51 -14.80 -12.05
CA SER A 184 15.80 -16.01 -11.63
C SER A 184 15.24 -15.96 -10.21
N LYS A 185 15.40 -14.86 -9.48
CA LYS A 185 15.04 -14.81 -8.06
C LYS A 185 14.48 -13.46 -7.65
N LEU A 186 13.54 -13.53 -6.72
CA LEU A 186 13.06 -12.38 -5.98
C LEU A 186 13.41 -12.57 -4.51
N SER A 187 14.18 -11.65 -3.94
CA SER A 187 14.60 -11.64 -2.55
C SER A 187 14.23 -10.34 -1.85
N ILE A 188 14.21 -10.41 -0.52
CA ILE A 188 14.05 -9.26 0.37
C ILE A 188 15.26 -9.16 1.29
N LYS A 189 15.77 -7.95 1.47
CA LYS A 189 16.94 -7.67 2.29
C LYS A 189 16.67 -6.57 3.29
N ARG A 190 17.00 -6.78 4.56
CA ARG A 190 17.00 -5.69 5.56
C ARG A 190 18.26 -4.88 5.36
N ASN A 191 18.09 -3.66 4.87
CA ASN A 191 19.19 -2.77 4.61
C ASN A 191 19.87 -2.34 5.92
N GLN A 192 21.19 -2.24 5.89
CA GLN A 192 22.02 -1.74 6.99
C GLN A 192 22.85 -0.60 6.43
N ARG A 193 22.47 0.65 6.70
CA ARG A 193 23.31 1.80 6.32
C ARG A 193 24.24 2.10 7.49
N ALA A 194 25.54 2.24 7.22
CA ALA A 194 26.53 2.57 8.24
C ALA A 194 26.20 3.86 9.02
N GLU A 195 25.54 4.83 8.38
CA GLU A 195 25.14 6.10 8.99
C GLU A 195 23.75 6.06 9.70
N SER A 196 23.01 4.95 9.59
CA SER A 196 21.62 4.86 10.07
C SER A 196 21.43 4.38 11.50
N GLU A 197 22.53 4.09 12.22
CA GLU A 197 22.45 3.74 13.65
C GLU A 197 21.82 4.87 14.49
N ASN A 198 21.88 6.12 14.01
CA ASN A 198 21.30 7.28 14.68
C ASN A 198 19.93 7.74 14.12
N VAL A 199 19.42 7.12 13.04
CA VAL A 199 18.21 7.61 12.31
C VAL A 199 17.06 6.60 12.31
N LEU A 200 17.34 5.30 12.48
CA LEU A 200 16.30 4.27 12.52
C LEU A 200 15.89 3.95 13.97
N LEU A 201 14.60 4.09 14.27
CA LEU A 201 14.03 3.86 15.61
C LEU A 201 14.08 2.39 16.07
N SER A 202 14.43 1.44 15.21
CA SER A 202 14.56 0.04 15.60
C SER A 202 16.03 -0.32 15.86
N PHE A 203 16.44 -0.19 17.12
CA PHE A 203 17.70 -0.75 17.61
C PHE A 203 17.68 -2.28 17.69
N GLN A 204 16.55 -2.93 17.43
CA GLN A 204 16.41 -4.37 17.54
C GLN A 204 17.31 -5.09 16.51
N PRO A 205 18.16 -6.04 16.95
CA PRO A 205 19.09 -6.74 16.08
C PRO A 205 18.38 -7.62 15.04
N THR A 206 17.22 -8.16 15.43
CA THR A 206 16.37 -9.05 14.62
C THR A 206 14.92 -8.62 14.70
N ARG A 207 14.17 -8.83 13.63
CA ARG A 207 12.77 -8.44 13.48
C ARG A 207 12.05 -9.44 12.60
N HIS A 208 10.89 -9.90 13.02
CA HIS A 208 10.00 -10.71 12.20
C HIS A 208 9.24 -9.82 11.21
N VAL A 209 9.09 -10.31 10.00
CA VAL A 209 8.28 -9.70 8.94
C VAL A 209 7.47 -10.82 8.31
N ALA A 210 6.19 -10.58 8.05
CA ALA A 210 5.38 -11.50 7.26
C ALA A 210 5.25 -10.93 5.84
N ILE A 211 5.45 -11.77 4.84
CA ILE A 211 5.42 -11.35 3.44
C ILE A 211 4.79 -12.43 2.56
N ARG A 212 3.98 -11.97 1.60
CA ARG A 212 3.49 -12.77 0.48
C ARG A 212 3.74 -11.98 -0.80
N VAL A 213 4.25 -12.63 -1.84
CA VAL A 213 4.45 -11.98 -3.14
C VAL A 213 3.71 -12.73 -4.22
N THR A 214 3.05 -11.98 -5.09
CA THR A 214 2.42 -12.48 -6.31
C THR A 214 3.03 -11.77 -7.51
N VAL A 215 3.47 -12.53 -8.50
CA VAL A 215 4.01 -12.06 -9.77
C VAL A 215 3.05 -12.45 -10.87
N VAL A 216 2.61 -11.49 -11.67
CA VAL A 216 1.75 -11.74 -12.83
C VAL A 216 2.31 -11.09 -14.09
N ARG A 217 1.98 -11.67 -15.23
CA ARG A 217 2.14 -11.05 -16.55
C ARG A 217 0.77 -10.85 -17.17
N LEU A 218 0.60 -9.72 -17.82
CA LEU A 218 -0.64 -9.37 -18.52
C LEU A 218 -0.41 -9.42 -20.04
N ASN A 219 -1.43 -9.81 -20.79
CA ASN A 219 -1.46 -9.60 -22.25
C ASN A 219 -1.84 -8.16 -22.60
N GLU A 220 -1.91 -7.85 -23.89
CA GLU A 220 -2.31 -6.52 -24.40
C GLU A 220 -3.72 -6.10 -23.94
N GLN A 221 -4.60 -7.07 -23.71
CA GLN A 221 -5.96 -6.90 -23.19
C GLN A 221 -6.02 -6.82 -21.65
N LYS A 222 -4.87 -6.75 -20.97
CA LYS A 222 -4.72 -6.70 -19.50
C LYS A 222 -5.25 -7.94 -18.76
N GLN A 223 -5.37 -9.06 -19.45
CA GLN A 223 -5.73 -10.35 -18.83
C GLN A 223 -4.47 -11.05 -18.33
N ILE A 224 -4.61 -11.75 -17.21
CA ILE A 224 -3.50 -12.50 -16.61
C ILE A 224 -3.20 -13.72 -17.51
N ILE A 225 -1.98 -13.78 -18.04
CA ILE A 225 -1.47 -14.91 -18.84
C ILE A 225 -0.40 -15.73 -18.12
N TYR A 226 0.13 -15.19 -17.02
CA TYR A 226 1.03 -15.89 -16.12
C TYR A 226 0.78 -15.38 -14.70
N SER A 227 0.80 -16.29 -13.72
CA SER A 227 0.68 -15.97 -12.30
C SER A 227 1.51 -16.95 -11.47
N LYS A 228 2.28 -16.40 -10.53
CA LYS A 228 3.02 -17.18 -9.54
C LYS A 228 2.94 -16.47 -8.19
N GLN A 229 2.53 -17.21 -7.17
CA GLN A 229 2.34 -16.68 -5.82
C GLN A 229 3.20 -17.48 -4.83
N SER A 230 3.81 -16.79 -3.86
CA SER A 230 4.44 -17.43 -2.71
C SER A 230 3.41 -17.70 -1.62
N ASP A 231 3.70 -18.63 -0.72
CA ASP A 231 3.00 -18.70 0.56
C ASP A 231 3.25 -17.44 1.41
N VAL A 232 2.50 -17.29 2.51
CA VAL A 232 2.76 -16.28 3.54
C VAL A 232 3.97 -16.71 4.37
N GLN A 233 5.12 -16.10 4.08
CA GLN A 233 6.38 -16.39 4.76
C GLN A 233 6.57 -15.47 5.97
N LYS A 234 6.79 -16.06 7.14
CA LYS A 234 7.15 -15.34 8.38
C LYS A 234 8.67 -15.41 8.53
N ILE A 235 9.36 -14.34 8.14
CA ILE A 235 10.82 -14.30 8.03
C ILE A 235 11.43 -13.54 9.20
N ASN A 236 12.52 -14.06 9.76
CA ASN A 236 13.31 -13.36 10.77
C ASN A 236 14.46 -12.60 10.10
N MET A 237 14.43 -11.27 10.17
CA MET A 237 15.35 -10.38 9.45
C MET A 237 16.39 -9.77 10.40
N SER A 238 17.62 -10.27 10.32
CA SER A 238 18.80 -9.65 10.91
C SER A 238 19.25 -8.42 10.10
N LYS A 239 20.01 -7.50 10.72
CA LYS A 239 20.64 -6.38 9.99
C LYS A 239 21.51 -6.93 8.85
N GLY A 240 21.29 -6.45 7.63
CA GLY A 240 22.01 -6.90 6.43
C GLY A 240 21.54 -8.25 5.87
N GLY A 241 20.67 -8.98 6.56
CA GLY A 241 20.16 -10.28 6.14
C GLY A 241 19.31 -10.19 4.87
N GLU A 242 19.51 -11.15 3.97
CA GLU A 242 18.76 -11.31 2.72
C GLU A 242 18.09 -12.69 2.70
N VAL A 243 16.82 -12.74 2.34
CA VAL A 243 16.01 -13.95 2.25
C VAL A 243 15.39 -14.01 0.86
N GLN A 244 15.53 -15.16 0.19
CA GLN A 244 14.87 -15.42 -1.09
C GLN A 244 13.38 -15.72 -0.85
N ILE A 245 12.50 -14.99 -1.52
CA ILE A 245 11.04 -15.15 -1.41
C ILE A 245 10.53 -16.14 -2.44
N MET A 246 11.00 -16.06 -3.69
CA MET A 246 10.61 -16.99 -4.74
C MET A 246 11.65 -17.07 -5.87
N THR A 247 11.61 -18.17 -6.60
CA THR A 247 12.34 -18.36 -7.86
C THR A 247 11.41 -18.01 -9.03
N LEU A 248 11.88 -17.18 -9.96
CA LEU A 248 11.17 -16.84 -11.20
C LEU A 248 11.45 -17.88 -12.28
N ASP A 249 10.50 -18.08 -13.19
CA ASP A 249 10.64 -19.03 -14.30
C ASP A 249 11.61 -18.47 -15.35
N LYS A 250 12.44 -19.34 -15.96
CA LYS A 250 13.59 -18.92 -16.79
C LYS A 250 13.16 -18.17 -18.06
N ASP A 251 12.03 -18.59 -18.61
CA ASP A 251 11.35 -18.12 -19.82
C ASP A 251 10.29 -17.04 -19.52
N LEU A 252 10.24 -16.52 -18.28
CA LEU A 252 9.32 -15.45 -17.92
C LEU A 252 9.62 -14.19 -18.73
N GLU A 253 8.66 -13.82 -19.57
CA GLU A 253 8.73 -12.61 -20.38
C GLU A 253 8.34 -11.36 -19.57
N TYR A 254 8.88 -10.20 -19.96
CA TYR A 254 8.61 -8.89 -19.34
C TYR A 254 7.73 -7.98 -20.24
N PRO A 255 6.96 -7.03 -19.68
CA PRO A 255 6.93 -6.60 -18.28
C PRO A 255 6.16 -7.56 -17.35
N ILE A 256 6.57 -7.60 -16.09
CA ILE A 256 5.88 -8.33 -15.03
C ILE A 256 5.40 -7.36 -13.95
N PHE A 257 4.31 -7.71 -13.29
CA PHE A 257 3.72 -6.96 -12.19
C PHE A 257 3.95 -7.73 -10.90
N ILE A 258 4.57 -7.07 -9.94
CA ILE A 258 4.82 -7.62 -8.61
C ILE A 258 3.85 -6.96 -7.65
N SER A 259 3.04 -7.76 -6.95
CA SER A 259 2.29 -7.36 -5.77
C SER A 259 2.90 -8.00 -4.54
N ALA A 260 3.27 -7.17 -3.57
CA ALA A 260 3.77 -7.59 -2.28
C ALA A 260 2.76 -7.20 -1.20
N ASN A 261 2.44 -8.17 -0.35
CA ASN A 261 1.74 -7.98 0.89
C ASN A 261 2.77 -8.06 2.02
N ILE A 262 2.92 -7.02 2.85
CA ILE A 262 3.96 -6.97 3.89
C ILE A 262 3.36 -6.55 5.22
N MET A 263 3.74 -7.22 6.31
CA MET A 263 3.37 -6.84 7.67
C MET A 263 4.62 -6.73 8.55
N TYR A 264 4.69 -5.63 9.30
CA TYR A 264 5.89 -5.23 10.05
C TYR A 264 5.73 -5.32 11.58
N SER A 265 4.48 -5.35 12.07
CA SER A 265 4.12 -5.35 13.49
C SER A 265 2.94 -6.30 13.69
N CYS A 266 2.79 -6.83 14.91
CA CYS A 266 1.61 -7.61 15.25
C CYS A 266 0.39 -6.69 15.44
N PRO A 267 -0.81 -7.07 14.97
CA PRO A 267 -2.04 -6.41 15.39
C PRO A 267 -2.13 -6.40 16.92
N GLU A 268 -2.69 -5.34 17.52
CA GLU A 268 -3.11 -5.44 18.92
C GLU A 268 -4.28 -6.42 19.00
N THR A 269 -4.14 -7.46 19.80
CA THR A 269 -5.28 -8.20 20.35
C THR A 269 -6.04 -7.25 21.25
N VAL A 270 -7.25 -6.88 20.83
CA VAL A 270 -8.23 -6.16 21.67
C VAL A 270 -8.70 -7.09 22.79
#